data_AF-A0A2D5WL56-F1
#
_entry.id   AF-A0A2D5WL56-F1
#
_cell.length_a   1.000
_cell.length_b   1.000
_cell.length_c   1.000
_cell.angle_alpha   90.00
_cell.angle_beta   90.00
_cell.angle_gamma   90.00
#
_symmetry.space_group_name_H-M   'P 1'
#
loop_
_entity.id
_entity.type
_entity.pdbx_description
1 polymer ?
#
loop_
_entity_poly.entity_id
_entity_poly.type
_entity_poly.pdbx_seq_one_letter_code
_entity_poly.pdbx_strand_id
1 'polypeptide(L)'
;MANNKWVEVEAKSIDDAIKAGLSELNLQDATQANINILREPEGGVFGVGGTKALVRISVRNGGSRNYSNKRRNNNRSNSNKNTNKNGYKKQYDSKKPRVEADKDEQLKVSIDFLKGLVKSFGLKGDVEGE
;
A
#
# COMPACT_ATOMS: atom_id res chain seq x y z
N MET A 1 19.42 -3.55 33.61
CA MET A 1 19.24 -2.39 32.70
C MET A 1 17.92 -2.54 31.97
N ALA A 2 16.92 -1.70 32.26
CA ALA A 2 15.70 -1.64 31.46
C ALA A 2 16.01 -0.82 30.21
N ASN A 3 16.63 -1.47 29.23
CA ASN A 3 16.88 -0.88 27.93
C ASN A 3 15.51 -0.61 27.30
N ASN A 4 15.23 0.64 26.92
CA ASN A 4 14.09 0.98 26.06
C ASN A 4 14.30 0.32 24.69
N LYS A 5 14.10 -1.00 24.61
CA LYS A 5 14.30 -1.80 23.40
C LYS A 5 13.10 -1.59 22.50
N TRP A 6 13.28 -0.71 21.54
CA TRP A 6 12.44 -0.65 20.35
C TRP A 6 13.22 -1.23 19.18
N VAL A 7 12.51 -1.85 18.27
CA VAL A 7 13.05 -2.43 17.04
C VAL A 7 12.31 -1.78 15.88
N GLU A 8 13.05 -1.34 14.87
CA GLU A 8 12.51 -0.89 13.60
C GLU A 8 12.67 -2.00 12.58
N VAL A 9 11.57 -2.36 11.92
CA VAL A 9 11.54 -3.44 10.94
C VAL A 9 10.93 -2.92 9.65
N GLU A 10 11.57 -3.30 8.54
CA GLU A 10 11.05 -3.06 7.20
C GLU A 10 10.54 -4.36 6.57
N ALA A 11 9.35 -4.32 5.99
CA ALA A 11 8.80 -5.45 5.25
C ALA A 11 7.91 -5.01 4.09
N LYS A 12 7.48 -5.99 3.27
CA LYS A 12 6.62 -5.74 2.10
C LYS A 12 5.22 -5.30 2.51
N SER A 13 4.71 -5.80 3.63
CA SER A 13 3.43 -5.43 4.21
C SER A 13 3.60 -5.00 5.67
N ILE A 14 2.59 -4.31 6.21
CA ILE A 14 2.56 -3.91 7.62
C ILE A 14 2.54 -5.15 8.52
N ASP A 15 1.74 -6.15 8.16
CA ASP A 15 1.57 -7.38 8.94
C ASP A 15 2.87 -8.19 9.02
N ASP A 16 3.61 -8.28 7.91
CA ASP A 16 4.91 -8.94 7.89
C ASP A 16 5.93 -8.22 8.79
N ALA A 17 5.93 -6.89 8.77
CA ALA A 17 6.81 -6.09 9.62
C ALA A 17 6.45 -6.26 11.11
N ILE A 18 5.16 -6.30 11.43
CA ILE A 18 4.67 -6.55 12.80
C ILE A 18 5.13 -7.94 13.27
N LYS A 19 4.89 -8.97 12.46
CA LYS A 19 5.27 -10.35 12.79
C LYS A 19 6.78 -10.51 13.01
N ALA A 20 7.58 -9.90 12.14
CA ALA A 20 9.02 -9.92 12.25
C ALA A 20 9.52 -9.20 13.50
N GLY A 21 8.99 -8.00 13.81
CA GLY A 21 9.40 -7.27 15.01
C GLY A 21 8.90 -7.89 16.32
N LEU A 22 7.74 -8.56 16.33
CA LEU A 22 7.28 -9.34 17.49
C LEU A 22 8.21 -10.53 17.77
N SER A 23 8.67 -11.20 16.72
CA SER A 23 9.62 -12.32 16.83
C SER A 23 10.95 -11.87 17.42
N GLU A 24 11.46 -10.70 17.01
CA GLU A 24 12.71 -10.14 17.52
C GLU A 24 12.63 -9.71 18.99
N LEU A 25 11.45 -9.23 19.41
CA LEU A 25 11.15 -8.89 20.80
C LEU A 25 10.70 -10.08 21.65
N ASN A 26 10.61 -11.29 21.08
CA ASN A 26 10.08 -12.52 21.72
C ASN A 26 8.68 -12.34 22.33
N LEU A 27 7.82 -11.55 21.68
CA LEU A 27 6.43 -11.35 22.08
C LEU A 27 5.53 -12.27 21.26
N GLN A 28 4.60 -12.96 21.94
CA GLN A 28 3.68 -13.89 21.25
C GLN A 28 2.46 -13.20 20.67
N ASP A 29 2.09 -12.03 21.20
CA ASP A 29 0.87 -11.33 20.82
C ASP A 29 1.12 -9.83 20.58
N ALA A 30 0.49 -9.29 19.54
CA ALA A 30 0.52 -7.87 19.18
C ALA A 30 -0.06 -6.98 20.28
N THR A 31 -0.96 -7.50 21.13
CA THR A 31 -1.55 -6.75 22.24
C THR A 31 -0.54 -6.35 23.35
N GLN A 32 0.58 -7.08 23.41
CA GLN A 32 1.69 -6.87 24.35
C GLN A 32 2.76 -5.92 23.80
N ALA A 33 2.57 -5.41 22.58
CA ALA A 33 3.50 -4.48 21.94
C ALA A 33 2.83 -3.12 21.69
N ASN A 34 3.64 -2.06 21.72
CA ASN A 34 3.27 -0.79 21.12
C ASN A 34 3.83 -0.76 19.70
N ILE A 35 2.93 -0.58 18.73
CA ILE A 35 3.23 -0.62 17.30
C ILE A 35 3.03 0.80 16.75
N ASN A 36 4.07 1.36 16.14
CA ASN A 36 4.03 2.66 15.49
C ASN A 36 4.43 2.51 14.01
N ILE A 37 3.50 2.80 13.12
CA ILE A 37 3.71 2.72 11.67
C ILE A 37 4.34 4.05 11.23
N LEU A 38 5.63 4.01 10.90
CA LEU A 38 6.38 5.19 10.44
C LEU A 38 6.11 5.47 8.96
N ARG A 39 5.91 4.42 8.17
CA ARG A 39 5.67 4.50 6.73
C ARG A 39 4.78 3.36 6.27
N GLU A 40 3.72 3.69 5.55
CA GLU A 40 2.85 2.70 4.90
C GLU A 40 3.51 2.15 3.63
N PRO A 41 3.27 0.88 3.27
CA PRO A 41 3.79 0.31 2.03
C PRO A 41 3.01 0.85 0.83
N GLU A 42 3.71 1.38 -0.17
CA GLU A 42 3.10 1.81 -1.44
C GLU A 42 3.41 0.83 -2.58
N GLY A 43 2.39 0.50 -3.36
CA GLY A 43 2.52 -0.34 -4.55
C GLY A 43 3.09 0.44 -5.74
N GLY A 44 4.22 -0.01 -6.27
CA GLY A 44 4.79 0.51 -7.52
C GLY A 44 4.11 -0.04 -8.77
N VAL A 45 4.32 0.61 -9.92
CA VAL A 45 3.83 0.11 -11.22
C VAL A 45 4.47 -1.25 -11.54
N PHE A 46 3.64 -2.26 -11.79
CA PHE A 46 4.10 -3.64 -12.05
C PHE A 46 4.98 -4.26 -10.94
N GLY A 47 4.85 -3.79 -9.70
CA GLY A 47 5.65 -4.31 -8.58
C GLY A 47 7.09 -3.76 -8.52
N VAL A 48 7.45 -2.82 -9.40
CA VAL A 48 8.76 -2.15 -9.41
C VAL A 48 8.65 -0.78 -8.77
N GLY A 49 9.57 -0.47 -7.84
CA GLY A 49 9.68 0.86 -7.22
C GLY A 49 8.70 1.16 -6.08
N GLY A 50 8.01 0.14 -5.55
CA GLY A 50 7.19 0.30 -4.35
C GLY A 50 8.03 0.55 -3.09
N THR A 51 7.48 1.33 -2.15
CA THR A 51 8.13 1.59 -0.86
C THR A 51 7.73 0.52 0.16
N LYS A 52 8.68 0.07 0.97
CA LYS A 52 8.43 -0.92 2.04
C LYS A 52 7.81 -0.26 3.26
N ALA A 53 6.96 -1.02 3.96
CA ALA A 53 6.45 -0.63 5.27
C ALA A 53 7.61 -0.50 6.25
N LEU A 54 7.58 0.54 7.09
CA LEU A 54 8.53 0.72 8.21
C LEU A 54 7.72 0.81 9.49
N VAL A 55 7.96 -0.12 10.40
CA VAL A 55 7.23 -0.21 11.67
C VAL A 55 8.22 -0.21 12.83
N ARG A 56 7.96 0.62 13.83
CA ARG A 56 8.67 0.63 15.11
C ARG A 56 7.83 -0.12 16.13
N ILE A 57 8.42 -1.14 16.75
CA ILE A 57 7.76 -1.96 17.79
C ILE A 57 8.52 -1.81 19.10
N SER A 58 7.79 -1.70 20.21
CA SER A 58 8.36 -1.69 21.55
C SER A 58 7.52 -2.52 22.51
N VAL A 59 8.15 -3.04 23.58
CA VAL A 59 7.44 -3.81 24.61
C VAL A 59 6.47 -2.89 25.36
N ARG A 60 5.21 -3.29 25.46
CA ARG A 60 4.19 -2.54 26.20
C ARG A 60 4.40 -2.75 27.70
N ASN A 61 5.17 -1.86 28.33
CA ASN A 61 5.19 -1.79 29.79
C ASN A 61 3.77 -1.47 30.29
N GLY A 62 3.24 -2.27 31.21
CA GLY A 62 1.83 -2.34 31.62
C GLY A 62 1.23 -1.10 32.30
N GLY A 63 1.71 0.11 32.01
CA GLY A 63 1.28 1.35 32.64
C GLY A 63 1.27 2.53 31.69
N SER A 64 0.43 2.51 30.65
CA SER A 64 -0.23 3.72 30.12
C SER A 64 -1.22 3.33 29.04
N ARG A 65 -2.48 3.15 29.42
CA ARG A 65 -3.59 3.26 28.47
C ARG A 65 -3.77 4.74 28.16
N ASN A 66 -2.92 5.30 27.30
CA ASN A 66 -3.25 6.56 26.63
C ASN A 66 -4.32 6.26 25.57
N TYR A 67 -5.52 5.96 26.06
CA TYR A 67 -6.75 6.14 25.31
C TYR A 67 -6.85 7.65 25.12
N SER A 68 -6.23 8.16 24.05
CA SER A 68 -6.38 9.52 23.58
C SER A 68 -7.86 9.70 23.24
N ASN A 69 -8.63 10.04 24.27
CA ASN A 69 -10.01 10.47 24.23
C ASN A 69 -10.03 11.83 23.50
N LYS A 70 -9.88 11.80 22.17
CA LYS A 70 -10.07 12.96 21.30
C LYS A 70 -11.57 13.18 21.07
N ARG A 71 -12.30 13.28 22.18
CA ARG A 71 -13.72 13.65 22.28
C ARG A 71 -13.89 14.82 23.25
N ARG A 72 -13.16 15.92 23.03
CA ARG A 72 -13.48 17.23 23.64
C ARG A 72 -13.00 18.35 22.74
N ASN A 73 -13.85 18.78 21.82
CA ASN A 73 -14.20 20.19 21.59
C ASN A 73 -15.14 20.31 20.39
N ASN A 74 -16.33 19.73 20.53
CA ASN A 74 -17.52 20.35 19.95
C ASN A 74 -18.00 21.38 20.97
N ASN A 75 -18.22 22.61 20.52
CA ASN A 75 -18.68 23.81 21.25
C ASN A 75 -17.61 24.86 21.55
N ARG A 76 -17.20 25.60 20.50
CA ARG A 76 -17.08 27.06 20.61
C ARG A 76 -17.18 27.72 19.23
N SER A 77 -18.21 28.57 19.10
CA SER A 77 -18.36 29.62 18.08
C SER A 77 -18.54 29.12 16.65
N ASN A 78 -19.74 29.15 16.05
CA ASN A 78 -20.47 30.37 15.68
C ASN A 78 -19.58 31.61 15.60
N SER A 79 -18.89 31.77 14.46
CA SER A 79 -18.54 33.09 13.94
C SER A 79 -18.43 32.99 12.43
N ASN A 80 -19.30 33.74 11.77
CA ASN A 80 -19.26 34.13 10.38
C ASN A 80 -17.85 34.04 9.75
N LYS A 81 -17.68 33.12 8.81
CA LYS A 81 -16.75 33.34 7.71
C LYS A 81 -17.30 32.71 6.45
N ASN A 82 -18.02 33.55 5.70
CA ASN A 82 -18.02 33.54 4.25
C ASN A 82 -16.57 33.40 3.78
N THR A 83 -16.13 32.18 3.56
CA THR A 83 -15.01 31.90 2.68
C THR A 83 -15.57 31.08 1.55
N ASN A 84 -15.87 31.79 0.46
CA ASN A 84 -15.88 31.30 -0.91
C ASN A 84 -14.62 30.44 -1.11
N LYS A 85 -14.68 29.17 -0.73
CA LYS A 85 -13.74 28.15 -1.19
C LYS A 85 -14.32 27.62 -2.49
N ASN A 86 -14.07 28.40 -3.55
CA ASN A 86 -13.81 27.87 -4.87
C ASN A 86 -12.59 26.93 -4.77
N GLY A 87 -12.80 25.78 -4.15
CA GLY A 87 -11.92 24.64 -4.27
C GLY A 87 -12.16 24.12 -5.67
N TYR A 88 -11.22 24.41 -6.57
CA TYR A 88 -11.10 23.78 -7.86
C TYR A 88 -11.28 22.27 -7.68
N LYS A 89 -12.50 21.77 -7.88
CA LYS A 89 -12.72 20.35 -8.16
C LYS A 89 -11.91 20.13 -9.42
N LYS A 90 -10.75 19.47 -9.30
CA LYS A 90 -10.12 18.86 -10.46
C LYS A 90 -11.17 17.93 -11.03
N GLN A 91 -11.85 18.39 -12.06
CA GLN A 91 -12.71 17.58 -12.89
C GLN A 91 -11.78 16.48 -13.40
N TYR A 92 -11.97 15.28 -12.86
CA TYR A 92 -11.37 14.11 -13.47
C TYR A 92 -11.98 14.06 -14.86
N ASP A 93 -11.18 14.40 -15.86
CA ASP A 93 -11.61 14.32 -17.25
C ASP A 93 -12.15 12.91 -17.44
N SER A 94 -13.40 12.84 -17.90
CA SER A 94 -14.10 11.58 -18.14
C SER A 94 -13.14 10.71 -18.93
N LYS A 95 -12.64 9.63 -18.32
CA LYS A 95 -11.65 8.76 -18.96
C LYS A 95 -12.12 8.51 -20.38
N LYS A 96 -11.29 8.86 -21.37
CA LYS A 96 -11.61 8.66 -22.79
C LYS A 96 -12.23 7.27 -22.94
N PRO A 97 -13.36 7.13 -23.66
CA PRO A 97 -14.00 5.84 -23.83
C PRO A 97 -12.93 4.85 -24.31
N ARG A 98 -12.82 3.72 -23.61
CA ARG A 98 -11.93 2.64 -24.06
C ARG A 98 -12.46 2.23 -25.42
N VAL A 99 -11.73 2.56 -26.47
CA VAL A 99 -12.02 2.07 -27.80
C VAL A 99 -11.58 0.61 -27.77
N GLU A 100 -12.56 -0.29 -27.81
CA GLU A 100 -12.29 -1.71 -28.03
C GLU A 100 -11.62 -1.82 -29.39
N ALA A 101 -10.39 -2.35 -29.42
CA ALA A 101 -9.71 -2.58 -30.69
C ALA A 101 -10.47 -3.64 -31.49
N ASP A 102 -10.32 -3.61 -32.81
CA ASP A 102 -10.94 -4.60 -33.66
C ASP A 102 -10.45 -6.01 -33.29
N LYS A 103 -11.36 -6.99 -33.31
CA LYS A 103 -11.06 -8.36 -32.84
C LYS A 103 -9.95 -8.99 -33.67
N ASP A 104 -9.97 -8.75 -34.98
CA ASP A 104 -8.99 -9.30 -35.91
C ASP A 104 -7.60 -8.69 -35.69
N GLU A 105 -7.54 -7.40 -35.38
CA GLU A 105 -6.30 -6.71 -35.06
C GLU A 105 -5.71 -7.21 -33.73
N GLN A 106 -6.55 -7.39 -32.70
CA GLN A 106 -6.12 -7.96 -31.43
C GLN A 106 -5.61 -9.39 -31.58
N LEU A 107 -6.27 -10.21 -32.38
CA LEU A 107 -5.87 -11.59 -32.65
C LEU A 107 -4.48 -11.63 -33.31
N LYS A 108 -4.27 -10.80 -34.33
CA LYS A 108 -2.97 -10.70 -35.02
C LYS A 108 -1.85 -10.26 -34.08
N VAL A 109 -2.07 -9.20 -33.30
CA VAL A 109 -1.08 -8.68 -32.34
C VAL A 109 -0.74 -9.75 -31.29
N SER A 110 -1.75 -10.51 -30.86
CA SER A 110 -1.57 -11.59 -29.89
C SER A 110 -0.75 -12.74 -30.47
N ILE A 111 -1.04 -13.17 -31.71
CA ILE A 111 -0.27 -14.22 -32.41
C ILE A 111 1.19 -13.81 -32.56
N ASP A 112 1.45 -12.57 -33.01
CA ASP A 112 2.82 -12.08 -33.23
C ASP A 112 3.61 -12.01 -31.92
N PHE A 113 2.98 -11.54 -30.83
CA PHE A 113 3.58 -11.52 -29.51
C PHE A 113 3.94 -12.92 -29.01
N LEU A 114 3.02 -13.88 -29.12
CA LEU A 114 3.23 -15.26 -28.67
C LEU A 114 4.31 -15.96 -29.50
N LYS A 115 4.36 -15.74 -30.82
CA LYS A 115 5.46 -16.23 -31.67
C LYS A 115 6.82 -15.67 -31.24
N GLY A 116 6.87 -14.39 -30.86
CA GLY A 116 8.06 -13.75 -30.28
C GLY A 116 8.52 -14.45 -29.00
N LEU A 117 7.58 -14.77 -28.10
CA LEU A 117 7.88 -15.50 -26.86
C LEU A 117 8.42 -16.91 -27.16
N VAL A 118 7.73 -17.70 -27.98
CA VAL A 118 8.15 -19.06 -28.37
C VAL A 118 9.58 -19.05 -28.92
N LYS A 119 9.90 -18.09 -29.80
CA LYS A 119 11.24 -17.89 -30.33
C LYS A 119 12.26 -17.50 -29.26
N SER A 120 11.91 -16.60 -28.34
CA SER A 120 12.81 -16.12 -27.29
C SER A 120 13.23 -17.21 -26.30
N PHE A 121 12.34 -18.17 -26.04
CA PHE A 121 12.59 -19.33 -25.18
C PHE A 121 13.23 -20.51 -25.92
N GLY A 122 13.46 -20.39 -27.24
CA GLY A 122 14.05 -21.46 -28.05
C GLY A 122 13.13 -22.68 -28.21
N LEU A 123 11.83 -22.51 -28.00
CA LEU A 123 10.83 -23.57 -28.16
C LEU A 123 10.46 -23.71 -29.63
N LYS A 124 10.29 -24.96 -30.10
CA LYS A 124 9.68 -25.23 -31.41
C LYS A 124 8.19 -25.45 -31.21
N GLY A 125 7.38 -24.54 -31.73
CA GLY A 125 5.93 -24.64 -31.72
C GLY A 125 5.32 -23.59 -32.63
N ASP A 126 4.14 -23.91 -33.17
CA ASP A 126 3.35 -23.00 -33.99
C ASP A 126 2.24 -22.36 -33.16
N VAL A 127 1.90 -21.12 -33.48
CA VAL A 127 0.82 -20.36 -32.82
C VAL A 127 -0.23 -20.05 -33.87
N GLU A 128 -1.41 -20.62 -33.65
CA GLU A 128 -2.63 -20.38 -34.42
C GLU A 128 -3.67 -19.71 -33.53
N GLY A 129 -4.51 -18.87 -34.12
CA GLY A 129 -5.62 -18.21 -33.44
C GLY A 129 -6.93 -18.51 -34.16
N GLU A 130 -7.96 -18.86 -33.38
CA GLU A 130 -9.35 -19.02 -33.84
C GLU A 130 -10.18 -17.76 -33.58
#